data_AF-A0A642C2S6-F1
#
_entry.id   AF-A0A642C2S6-F1
#
_cell.length_a   1.000
_cell.length_b   1.000
_cell.length_c   1.000
_cell.angle_alpha   90.00
_cell.angle_beta   90.00
_cell.angle_gamma   90.00
#
_symmetry.space_group_name_H-M   'P 1'
#
loop_
_entity.id
_entity.type
_entity.pdbx_description
1 polymer ?
#
loop_
_entity_poly.entity_id
_entity_poly.type
_entity_poly.pdbx_seq_one_letter_code
_entity_poly.pdbx_strand_id
1 'polypeptide(L)'
;GFPVGVPSILLGLGLGLVMPEFLVMFVKLSHHCQRGTANTTHLLASEVGFASGIAVACYFDLEADKMLYTGQVVAVIALIFFILVTYPYYKRKKVR
;
A
#
# COMPACT_ATOMS: atom_id res chain seq x y z
N GLY A 1 -27.96 4.26 -9.95
CA GLY A 1 -26.67 3.60 -9.66
C GLY A 1 -25.58 4.62 -9.87
N PHE A 2 -24.73 4.83 -8.87
CA PHE A 2 -23.55 5.69 -9.04
C PHE A 2 -22.66 5.12 -10.16
N PRO A 3 -22.06 5.95 -11.02
CA PRO A 3 -21.19 5.46 -12.07
C PRO A 3 -19.94 4.84 -11.43
N VAL A 4 -19.85 3.51 -11.46
CA VAL A 4 -18.74 2.71 -10.91
C VAL A 4 -17.39 3.10 -11.54
N GLY A 5 -17.40 3.80 -12.68
CA GLY A 5 -16.20 4.30 -13.36
C GLY A 5 -15.39 5.28 -12.51
N VAL A 6 -16.02 6.24 -11.82
CA VAL A 6 -15.29 7.26 -11.04
C VAL A 6 -14.47 6.67 -9.89
N PRO A 7 -15.03 5.83 -8.99
CA PRO A 7 -14.24 5.23 -7.91
C PRO A 7 -13.17 4.28 -8.43
N SER A 8 -13.42 3.57 -9.54
CA SER A 8 -12.43 2.65 -10.14
C SER A 8 -11.23 3.40 -10.71
N ILE A 9 -11.46 4.51 -11.41
CA ILE A 9 -10.40 5.37 -11.94
C ILE A 9 -9.60 5.99 -10.79
N LEU A 10 -10.27 6.47 -9.75
CA LEU A 10 -9.62 7.08 -8.58
C LEU A 10 -8.74 6.06 -7.84
N LEU A 11 -9.23 4.84 -7.67
CA LEU A 11 -8.48 3.74 -7.06
C LEU A 11 -7.26 3.37 -7.92
N GLY A 12 -7.44 3.24 -9.24
CA GLY A 12 -6.34 2.93 -10.17
C GLY A 12 -5.25 4.01 -10.19
N LEU A 13 -5.64 5.29 -10.21
CA LEU A 13 -4.71 6.42 -10.12
C LEU A 13 -3.99 6.45 -8.78
N GLY A 14 -4.71 6.24 -7.68
CA GLY A 14 -4.13 6.21 -6.33
C GLY A 14 -3.08 5.11 -6.21
N LEU A 15 -3.41 3.88 -6.60
CA LEU A 15 -2.45 2.76 -6.59
C LEU A 15 -1.25 3.01 -7.53
N GLY A 16 -1.51 3.54 -8.72
CA GLY A 16 -0.48 3.82 -9.72
C GLY A 16 0.52 4.89 -9.31
N LEU A 17 0.11 5.86 -8.49
CA LEU A 17 1.00 6.89 -7.92
C LEU A 17 1.74 6.37 -6.68
N VAL A 18 1.02 5.71 -5.78
CA VAL A 18 1.54 5.28 -4.48
C VAL A 18 2.62 4.21 -4.63
N MET A 19 2.43 3.22 -5.50
CA MET A 19 3.39 2.11 -5.68
C MET A 19 4.82 2.57 -6.08
N PRO A 20 5.03 3.42 -7.09
CA PRO A 20 6.37 3.90 -7.44
C PRO A 20 6.99 4.79 -6.35
N GLU A 21 6.19 5.58 -5.62
CA GLU A 21 6.69 6.42 -4.52
C GLU A 21 7.25 5.57 -3.37
N PHE A 22 6.53 4.51 -2.97
CA PHE A 22 7.01 3.55 -1.97
C PHE A 22 8.26 2.82 -2.45
N LEU A 23 8.31 2.41 -3.71
CA LEU A 23 9.49 1.78 -4.29
C LEU A 23 10.72 2.71 -4.20
N VAL A 24 10.58 3.99 -4.55
CA VAL A 24 11.66 4.98 -4.46
C VAL A 24 12.10 5.18 -3.00
N MET A 25 11.17 5.16 -2.04
CA MET A 25 11.48 5.23 -0.60
C MET A 25 12.35 4.04 -0.15
N PHE A 26 12.00 2.82 -0.56
CA PHE A 26 12.81 1.62 -0.30
C PHE A 26 14.19 1.69 -0.95
N VAL A 27 14.27 2.12 -2.22
CA VAL A 27 15.55 2.27 -2.93
C VAL A 27 16.46 3.32 -2.28
N LYS A 28 15.90 4.41 -1.76
CA LYS A 28 16.66 5.45 -1.03
C LYS A 28 17.13 5.00 0.36
N LEU A 29 16.48 4.00 0.94
CA LEU A 29 16.89 3.37 2.19
C LEU A 29 17.98 2.31 1.97
N SER A 30 17.99 1.64 0.83
CA SER A 30 18.93 0.54 0.54
C SER A 30 20.28 1.00 0.01
N HIS A 31 21.33 0.24 0.33
CA HIS A 31 22.67 0.48 -0.21
C HIS A 31 22.77 0.06 -1.68
N HIS A 32 23.84 0.48 -2.37
CA HIS A 32 24.02 0.25 -3.82
C HIS A 32 23.90 -1.24 -4.22
N CYS A 33 24.41 -2.16 -3.41
CA CYS A 33 24.35 -3.61 -3.66
C CYS A 33 22.99 -4.25 -3.33
N GLN A 34 22.10 -3.52 -2.63
CA GLN A 34 20.81 -4.02 -2.16
C GLN A 34 19.62 -3.45 -2.95
N ARG A 35 19.86 -2.69 -4.03
CA ARG A 35 18.77 -2.12 -4.84
C ARG A 35 17.88 -3.18 -5.49
N GLY A 36 18.48 -4.28 -5.97
CA GLY A 36 17.74 -5.42 -6.51
C GLY A 36 16.83 -6.03 -5.44
N THR A 37 17.37 -6.28 -4.25
CA THR A 37 16.64 -6.83 -3.10
C THR A 37 15.55 -5.87 -2.60
N ALA A 38 15.78 -4.55 -2.64
CA ALA A 38 14.78 -3.55 -2.28
C ALA A 38 13.55 -3.62 -3.21
N ASN A 39 13.79 -3.74 -4.52
CA ASN A 39 12.73 -3.87 -5.52
C ASN A 39 11.94 -5.17 -5.36
N THR A 40 12.62 -6.31 -5.17
CA THR A 40 11.93 -7.58 -4.94
C THR A 40 11.15 -7.58 -3.64
N THR A 41 11.68 -6.98 -2.56
CA THR A 41 10.97 -6.86 -1.28
C THR A 41 9.72 -6.02 -1.41
N HIS A 42 9.78 -4.91 -2.16
CA HIS A 42 8.61 -4.09 -2.45
C HIS A 42 7.54 -4.87 -3.22
N LEU A 43 7.92 -5.58 -4.29
CA LEU A 43 6.99 -6.39 -5.08
C LEU A 43 6.36 -7.51 -4.23
N LEU A 44 7.17 -8.26 -3.49
CA LEU A 44 6.68 -9.31 -2.59
C LEU A 44 5.76 -8.76 -1.51
N ALA A 45 6.09 -7.62 -0.91
CA ALA A 45 5.24 -6.97 0.09
C ALA A 45 3.89 -6.55 -0.51
N SER A 46 3.88 -5.99 -1.73
CA SER A 46 2.65 -5.66 -2.43
C SER A 46 1.82 -6.90 -2.76
N GLU A 47 2.44 -7.96 -3.30
CA GLU A 47 1.76 -9.23 -3.62
C GLU A 47 1.13 -9.87 -2.38
N VAL A 48 1.85 -9.91 -1.25
CA VAL A 48 1.33 -10.42 0.03
C VAL A 48 0.19 -9.53 0.53
N GLY A 49 0.27 -8.22 0.35
CA GLY A 49 -0.81 -7.28 0.68
C GLY A 49 -2.08 -7.55 -0.13
N PHE A 50 -1.97 -7.72 -1.44
CA PHE A 50 -3.11 -8.07 -2.29
C PHE A 50 -3.70 -9.44 -1.93
N ALA A 51 -2.85 -10.46 -1.77
CA ALA A 51 -3.28 -11.80 -1.42
C ALA A 51 -4.01 -11.84 -0.07
N SER A 52 -3.48 -11.17 0.96
CA SER A 52 -4.13 -11.08 2.26
C SER A 52 -5.45 -10.31 2.22
N GLY A 53 -5.53 -9.21 1.47
CA GLY A 53 -6.77 -8.46 1.28
C GLY A 53 -7.87 -9.31 0.61
N ILE A 54 -7.52 -10.05 -0.44
CA ILE A 54 -8.44 -10.98 -1.12
C ILE A 54 -8.87 -12.09 -0.16
N ALA A 55 -7.94 -12.69 0.58
CA ALA A 55 -8.25 -13.76 1.53
C ALA A 55 -9.22 -13.29 2.62
N VAL A 56 -9.02 -12.08 3.17
CA VAL A 56 -9.93 -11.47 4.15
C VAL A 56 -11.30 -11.22 3.51
N ALA A 57 -11.35 -10.67 2.29
CA ALA A 57 -12.61 -10.42 1.59
C ALA A 57 -13.38 -11.72 1.27
N CYS A 58 -12.69 -12.82 0.96
CA CYS A 58 -13.33 -14.11 0.73
C CYS A 58 -13.76 -14.81 2.03
N TYR A 59 -13.03 -14.62 3.13
CA TYR A 59 -13.34 -15.26 4.41
C TYR A 59 -14.49 -14.55 5.12
N PHE A 60 -14.51 -13.22 5.07
CA PHE A 60 -15.58 -12.41 5.61
C PHE A 60 -16.59 -12.14 4.49
N ASP A 61 -17.61 -12.99 4.39
CA ASP A 61 -18.77 -12.84 3.49
C ASP A 61 -19.65 -11.64 3.92
N LEU A 62 -19.03 -10.45 3.93
CA LEU A 62 -19.60 -9.19 4.36
C LEU A 62 -20.32 -8.53 3.20
N GLU A 63 -21.48 -7.93 3.48
CA GLU A 63 -22.14 -7.03 2.56
C GLU A 63 -21.16 -5.96 2.02
N ALA A 64 -21.30 -5.61 0.74
CA ALA A 64 -20.38 -4.72 0.04
C ALA A 64 -20.15 -3.40 0.79
N ASP A 65 -21.19 -2.83 1.42
CA ASP A 65 -21.08 -1.60 2.22
C ASP A 65 -20.19 -1.77 3.46
N LYS A 66 -20.26 -2.93 4.13
CA LYS A 66 -19.41 -3.26 5.28
C LYS A 66 -17.96 -3.50 4.86
N MET A 67 -17.75 -4.08 3.69
CA MET A 67 -16.42 -4.29 3.13
C MET A 67 -15.75 -2.95 2.77
N LEU A 68 -16.49 -2.02 2.17
CA LEU A 68 -16.01 -0.67 1.86
C LEU A 68 -15.66 0.12 3.13
N TYR A 69 -16.54 0.10 4.15
CA TYR A 69 -16.27 0.77 5.42
C TYR A 69 -15.03 0.19 6.11
N THR A 70 -14.92 -1.14 6.16
CA THR A 70 -13.76 -1.81 6.77
C THR A 70 -12.48 -1.47 6.01
N GLY A 71 -12.51 -1.49 4.67
CA GLY A 71 -11.39 -1.09 3.84
C GLY A 71 -10.95 0.36 4.08
N GLN A 72 -11.89 1.29 4.23
CA GLN A 72 -11.60 2.68 4.56
C GLN A 72 -10.93 2.82 5.94
N VAL A 73 -11.44 2.13 6.96
CA VAL A 73 -10.85 2.14 8.31
C VAL A 73 -9.42 1.61 8.28
N VAL A 74 -9.18 0.48 7.59
CA VAL A 74 -7.85 -0.10 7.42
C VAL A 74 -6.92 0.86 6.69
N ALA A 75 -7.39 1.54 5.64
CA ALA A 75 -6.61 2.53 4.90
C ALA A 75 -6.21 3.73 5.77
N VAL A 76 -7.11 4.24 6.62
CA VAL A 76 -6.82 5.34 7.55
C VAL A 76 -5.78 4.90 8.60
N ILE A 77 -5.91 3.69 9.15
CA ILE A 77 -4.93 3.15 10.10
C ILE A 77 -3.57 3.00 9.43
N ALA A 78 -3.52 2.47 8.20
CA ALA A 78 -2.28 2.34 7.43
C ALA A 78 -1.63 3.72 7.16
N LEU A 79 -2.43 4.75 6.85
CA LEU A 79 -1.94 6.11 6.65
C LEU A 79 -1.33 6.68 7.94
N ILE A 80 -2.01 6.51 9.08
CA ILE A 80 -1.52 6.95 10.39
C ILE A 80 -0.19 6.25 10.71
N PHE A 81 -0.11 4.93 10.51
CA PHE A 81 1.11 4.17 10.72
C PHE A 81 2.24 4.66 9.81
N PHE A 82 1.94 4.94 8.55
CA PHE A 82 2.93 5.49 7.61
C PHE A 82 3.48 6.84 8.08
N ILE A 83 2.62 7.77 8.50
CA ILE A 83 3.03 9.11 8.92
C ILE A 83 3.81 9.08 10.24
N LEU A 84 3.37 8.28 11.21
CA LEU A 84 3.95 8.25 12.55
C LEU A 84 5.19 7.35 12.67
N VAL A 85 5.29 6.30 11.87
CA VAL A 85 6.37 5.29 11.99
C VAL A 85 7.25 5.30 10.75
N THR A 86 6.67 5.01 9.58
CA THR A 86 7.45 4.79 8.35
C THR A 86 8.18 6.06 7.90
N TYR A 87 7.50 7.21 7.88
CA TYR A 87 8.08 8.48 7.46
C TYR A 87 9.22 8.98 8.36
N PRO A 88 9.08 9.04 9.71
CA PRO A 88 10.20 9.44 10.56
C PRO A 88 11.34 8.41 10.53
N TYR A 89 11.04 7.12 10.44
CA TYR A 89 12.06 6.09 10.26
C TYR A 89 12.88 6.33 8.98
N TYR A 90 12.21 6.54 7.85
CA TYR A 90 12.86 6.86 6.58
C TYR A 90 13.72 8.13 6.67
N LYS A 91 13.20 9.21 7.24
CA LYS A 91 13.96 10.46 7.39
C LYS A 91 15.24 10.28 8.22
N ARG A 92 15.22 9.38 9.22
CA ARG A 92 16.36 9.09 10.09
C ARG A 92 17.39 8.13 9.47
N LYS A 93 16.95 7.20 8.62
CA LYS A 93 17.76 6.07 8.14
C LYS A 93 18.09 6.13 6.64
N LYS A 94 17.54 7.07 5.88
CA LYS A 94 17.84 7.17 4.44
C LYS A 94 19.35 7.27 4.21
N VAL A 95 19.85 6.46 3.28
CA VAL A 95 21.27 6.40 2.94
C VAL A 95 21.62 7.48 1.89
N ARG A 96 20.63 7.94 1.11
CA ARG A 96 20.71 9.11 0.21
C ARG A 96 19.47 10.00 0.34
#